data_AF-A0A4Z0Q371-F1
#
_entry.id   AF-A0A4Z0Q371-F1
#
_cell.length_a   1.000
_cell.length_b   1.000
_cell.length_c   1.000
_cell.angle_alpha   90.00
_cell.angle_beta   90.00
_cell.angle_gamma   90.00
#
_symmetry.space_group_name_H-M   'P 1'
#
loop_
_entity.id
_entity.type
_entity.pdbx_description
1 polymer ?
#
loop_
_entity_poly.entity_id
_entity_poly.type
_entity_poly.pdbx_seq_one_letter_code
_entity_poly.pdbx_strand_id
1 'polypeptide(L)'
;KGVRRRLGRRDWLLIQQGDAALKANNLAQAERFYQQARAVDNTDSYAVLGLGDVAMARKDNAAAERYYQQTLRMDSGNTNAVRGLANLYRQQSPQKAAAFIASLSASQRRSIDDIERSLENDRLAQQAETLESEGKWAQAAE
;
A
#
# COMPACT_ATOMS: atom_id res chain seq x y z
N LYS A 1 4.32 27.95 23.58
CA LYS A 1 4.68 26.54 23.26
C LYS A 1 4.05 25.64 24.33
N GLY A 2 3.23 24.62 24.00
CA GLY A 2 2.84 23.66 25.07
C GLY A 2 1.69 22.67 24.89
N VAL A 3 0.88 22.67 23.82
CA VAL A 3 -0.30 21.76 23.74
C VAL A 3 -0.02 20.44 23.00
N ARG A 4 1.05 20.37 22.19
CA ARG A 4 1.37 19.20 21.34
C ARG A 4 1.72 17.90 22.06
N ARG A 5 2.02 17.90 23.38
CA ARG A 5 2.46 16.70 24.11
C ARG A 5 1.34 15.84 24.72
N ARG A 6 0.09 16.32 24.74
CA ARG A 6 -1.07 15.57 25.28
C ARG A 6 -1.94 14.93 24.20
N LEU A 7 -2.07 15.57 23.04
CA LEU A 7 -2.77 15.01 21.89
C LEU A 7 -2.05 13.75 21.38
N GLY A 8 -0.72 13.87 21.15
CA GLY A 8 0.21 12.82 20.70
C GLY A 8 0.32 11.54 21.55
N ARG A 9 -0.31 11.48 22.72
CA ARG A 9 -0.37 10.25 23.55
C ARG A 9 -1.71 9.52 23.41
N ARG A 10 -2.78 10.23 23.07
CA ARG A 10 -4.13 9.68 22.99
C ARG A 10 -4.43 9.16 21.58
N ASP A 11 -4.04 9.90 20.56
CA ASP A 11 -4.04 9.46 19.16
C ASP A 11 -3.19 8.20 18.95
N TRP A 12 -1.97 8.16 19.49
CA TRP A 12 -1.06 7.02 19.40
C TRP A 12 -1.66 5.77 20.05
N LEU A 13 -2.27 5.91 21.23
CA LEU A 13 -2.96 4.79 21.88
C LEU A 13 -4.13 4.27 21.04
N LEU A 14 -4.91 5.16 20.43
CA LEU A 14 -6.01 4.79 19.54
C LEU A 14 -5.49 4.07 18.28
N ILE A 15 -4.37 4.51 17.71
CA ILE A 15 -3.71 3.83 16.58
C ILE A 15 -3.30 2.42 16.99
N GLN A 16 -2.67 2.24 18.17
CA GLN A 16 -2.28 0.92 18.66
C GLN A 16 -3.49 -0.01 18.87
N GLN A 17 -4.61 0.52 19.37
CA GLN A 17 -5.85 -0.23 19.50
C GLN A 17 -6.44 -0.59 18.13
N GLY A 18 -6.36 0.32 17.16
CA GLY A 18 -6.71 0.08 15.76
C GLY A 18 -5.89 -1.06 15.16
N ASP A 19 -4.57 -1.02 15.33
CA ASP A 19 -3.63 -2.03 14.84
C ASP A 19 -3.92 -3.40 15.46
N ALA A 20 -4.18 -3.44 16.77
CA ALA A 20 -4.54 -4.68 17.47
C ALA A 20 -5.87 -5.25 16.96
N ALA A 21 -6.88 -4.41 16.77
CA ALA A 21 -8.17 -4.82 16.22
C ALA A 21 -8.05 -5.31 14.77
N LEU A 22 -7.24 -4.65 13.94
CA LEU A 22 -6.97 -5.04 12.56
C LEU A 22 -6.27 -6.41 12.51
N LYS A 23 -5.26 -6.63 13.35
CA LYS A 23 -4.59 -7.94 13.50
C LYS A 23 -5.53 -9.05 13.95
N ALA A 24 -6.51 -8.71 14.78
CA ALA A 24 -7.59 -9.63 15.19
C ALA A 24 -8.69 -9.80 14.13
N ASN A 25 -8.51 -9.24 12.92
CA ASN A 25 -9.49 -9.21 11.84
C ASN A 25 -10.84 -8.55 12.23
N ASN A 26 -10.85 -7.76 13.31
CA ASN A 26 -12.02 -6.99 13.72
C ASN A 26 -12.04 -5.63 13.01
N LEU A 27 -12.37 -5.67 11.72
CA LEU A 27 -12.26 -4.53 10.81
C LEU A 27 -13.17 -3.36 11.19
N ALA A 28 -14.31 -3.62 11.82
CA ALA A 28 -15.23 -2.58 12.28
C ALA A 28 -14.65 -1.81 13.48
N GLN A 29 -14.04 -2.52 14.42
CA GLN A 29 -13.41 -1.90 15.59
C GLN A 29 -12.12 -1.17 15.20
N ALA A 30 -11.31 -1.75 14.31
CA ALA A 30 -10.12 -1.10 13.77
C ALA A 30 -10.45 0.25 13.13
N GLU A 31 -11.44 0.28 12.23
CA GLU A 31 -11.91 1.52 11.60
C GLU A 31 -12.30 2.58 12.62
N ARG A 32 -13.09 2.20 13.64
CA ARG A 32 -13.53 3.13 14.69
C ARG A 32 -12.36 3.74 15.45
N PHE A 33 -11.35 2.95 15.80
CA PHE A 33 -10.19 3.47 16.50
C PHE A 33 -9.35 4.42 15.65
N TYR A 34 -9.10 4.09 14.38
CA TYR A 34 -8.38 4.99 13.47
C TYR A 34 -9.17 6.28 13.18
N GLN A 35 -10.49 6.21 13.03
CA GLN A 35 -11.34 7.40 12.89
C GLN A 35 -11.27 8.29 14.14
N GLN A 36 -11.30 7.69 15.34
CA GLN A 36 -11.12 8.44 16.58
C GLN A 36 -9.73 9.06 16.68
N ALA A 37 -8.67 8.33 16.32
CA ALA A 37 -7.31 8.85 16.31
C ALA A 37 -7.20 10.08 15.40
N ARG A 38 -7.74 9.99 14.18
CA ARG A 38 -7.78 11.09 13.21
C ARG A 38 -8.59 12.30 13.71
N ALA A 39 -9.63 12.08 14.52
CA ALA A 39 -10.41 13.17 15.12
C ALA A 39 -9.66 13.86 16.28
N VAL A 40 -8.75 13.16 16.96
CA VAL A 40 -7.90 13.72 18.03
C VAL A 40 -6.73 14.51 17.44
N ASP A 41 -6.06 13.96 16.43
CA ASP A 41 -5.02 14.64 15.67
C ASP A 41 -5.19 14.34 14.17
N ASN A 42 -5.52 15.36 13.39
CA ASN A 42 -5.73 15.23 11.95
C ASN A 42 -4.42 15.34 11.14
N THR A 43 -3.29 15.55 11.80
CA THR A 43 -1.96 15.63 11.19
C THR A 43 -1.21 14.31 11.22
N ASP A 44 -1.69 13.32 11.99
CA ASP A 44 -1.09 12.00 12.06
C ASP A 44 -1.45 11.15 10.83
N SER A 45 -0.46 10.86 9.99
CA SER A 45 -0.59 10.07 8.78
C SER A 45 -0.86 8.58 9.06
N TYR A 46 -0.52 8.07 10.25
CA TYR A 46 -0.71 6.66 10.62
C TYR A 46 -2.17 6.29 10.85
N ALA A 47 -2.99 7.21 11.35
CA ALA A 47 -4.43 6.98 11.45
C ALA A 47 -5.07 6.85 10.05
N VAL A 48 -4.62 7.64 9.08
CA VAL A 48 -5.09 7.56 7.69
C VAL A 48 -4.56 6.29 7.00
N LEU A 49 -3.29 5.92 7.26
CA LEU A 49 -2.70 4.66 6.80
C LEU A 49 -3.53 3.46 7.26
N GLY A 50 -3.86 3.41 8.56
CA GLY A 50 -4.65 2.32 9.14
C GLY A 50 -6.05 2.19 8.54
N LEU A 51 -6.68 3.31 8.16
CA LEU A 51 -7.95 3.27 7.40
C LEU A 51 -7.77 2.66 6.00
N GLY A 52 -6.62 2.91 5.36
CA GLY A 52 -6.24 2.24 4.12
C GLY A 52 -6.07 0.73 4.30
N ASP A 53 -5.39 0.31 5.37
CA ASP A 53 -5.17 -1.10 5.69
C ASP A 53 -6.50 -1.82 6.01
N VAL A 54 -7.42 -1.16 6.73
CA VAL A 54 -8.77 -1.67 6.95
C VAL A 54 -9.54 -1.83 5.63
N ALA A 55 -9.46 -0.83 4.75
CA ALA A 55 -10.10 -0.90 3.44
C ALA A 55 -9.53 -2.04 2.59
N MET A 56 -8.21 -2.25 2.60
CA MET A 56 -7.57 -3.40 1.96
C MET A 56 -8.08 -4.74 2.52
N ALA A 57 -8.17 -4.85 3.85
CA ALA A 57 -8.69 -6.07 4.48
C ALA A 57 -10.16 -6.34 4.13
N ARG A 58 -10.96 -5.28 3.87
CA ARG A 58 -12.33 -5.37 3.37
C ARG A 58 -12.43 -5.62 1.86
N LYS A 59 -11.30 -5.68 1.15
CA LYS A 59 -11.23 -5.72 -0.33
C LYS A 59 -11.86 -4.51 -1.00
N ASP A 60 -11.99 -3.39 -0.28
CA ASP A 60 -12.38 -2.11 -0.86
C ASP A 60 -11.14 -1.39 -1.40
N ASN A 61 -10.71 -1.86 -2.58
CA ASN A 61 -9.51 -1.34 -3.23
C ASN A 61 -9.62 0.15 -3.56
N ALA A 62 -10.83 0.64 -3.85
CA ALA A 62 -11.03 2.05 -4.18
C ALA A 62 -10.83 2.95 -2.94
N ALA A 63 -11.35 2.55 -1.78
CA ALA A 63 -11.12 3.27 -0.54
C ALA A 63 -9.66 3.16 -0.07
N ALA A 64 -9.06 1.98 -0.17
CA ALA A 64 -7.65 1.76 0.17
C ALA A 64 -6.71 2.67 -0.63
N GLU A 65 -6.90 2.74 -1.96
CA GLU A 65 -6.11 3.60 -2.84
C GLU A 65 -6.21 5.07 -2.41
N ARG A 66 -7.42 5.56 -2.12
CA ARG A 66 -7.65 6.93 -1.65
C ARG A 66 -6.93 7.23 -0.34
N TYR A 67 -7.03 6.33 0.64
CA TYR A 67 -6.40 6.51 1.94
C TYR A 67 -4.87 6.47 1.85
N TYR A 68 -4.29 5.52 1.13
CA TYR A 68 -2.83 5.48 0.97
C TYR A 68 -2.29 6.70 0.20
N GLN A 69 -2.98 7.16 -0.85
CA GLN A 69 -2.62 8.41 -1.52
C GLN A 69 -2.72 9.61 -0.56
N GLN A 70 -3.74 9.65 0.30
CA GLN A 70 -3.85 10.69 1.32
C GLN A 70 -2.70 10.63 2.32
N THR A 71 -2.32 9.44 2.80
CA THR A 71 -1.15 9.25 3.67
C THR A 71 0.11 9.81 3.02
N LEU A 72 0.35 9.53 1.72
CA LEU A 72 1.52 10.06 1.00
C LEU A 72 1.49 11.57 0.76
N ARG A 73 0.31 12.20 0.71
CA ARG A 73 0.19 13.66 0.67
C ARG A 73 0.53 14.29 2.02
N MET A 74 0.26 13.60 3.12
CA MET A 74 0.56 14.06 4.49
C MET A 74 2.02 13.79 4.87
N ASP A 75 2.52 12.61 4.49
CA ASP A 75 3.88 12.13 4.74
C ASP A 75 4.36 11.35 3.51
N SER A 76 5.06 12.04 2.62
CA SER A 76 5.61 11.45 1.40
C SER A 76 6.65 10.36 1.66
N GLY A 77 7.22 10.31 2.88
CA GLY A 77 8.19 9.32 3.31
C GLY A 77 7.57 8.05 3.89
N ASN A 78 6.24 7.97 3.99
CA ASN A 78 5.57 6.83 4.61
C ASN A 78 5.70 5.56 3.76
N THR A 79 6.65 4.71 4.11
CA THR A 79 6.99 3.49 3.36
C THR A 79 5.86 2.47 3.36
N ASN A 80 5.03 2.43 4.41
CA ASN A 80 3.88 1.53 4.49
C ASN A 80 2.82 1.90 3.45
N ALA A 81 2.54 3.20 3.26
CA ALA A 81 1.61 3.66 2.23
C ALA A 81 2.14 3.41 0.81
N VAL A 82 3.45 3.62 0.57
CA VAL A 82 4.08 3.28 -0.72
C VAL A 82 3.92 1.78 -1.01
N ARG A 83 4.23 0.92 -0.03
CA ARG A 83 4.09 -0.53 -0.15
C ARG A 83 2.63 -0.96 -0.32
N GLY A 84 1.70 -0.33 0.39
CA GLY A 84 0.26 -0.54 0.25
C GLY A 84 -0.23 -0.29 -1.18
N LEU A 85 0.12 0.87 -1.76
CA LEU A 85 -0.22 1.20 -3.15
C LEU A 85 0.47 0.28 -4.16
N ALA A 86 1.75 -0.03 -3.97
CA ALA A 86 2.47 -0.93 -4.88
C ALA A 86 1.82 -2.32 -4.93
N ASN A 87 1.45 -2.87 -3.76
CA ASN A 87 0.75 -4.14 -3.66
C ASN A 87 -0.66 -4.08 -4.28
N LEU A 88 -1.42 -3.04 -3.97
CA LEU A 88 -2.76 -2.83 -4.51
C LEU A 88 -2.73 -2.73 -6.04
N TYR A 89 -1.79 -1.98 -6.61
CA TYR A 89 -1.68 -1.86 -8.06
C TYR A 89 -1.18 -3.14 -8.72
N ARG A 90 -0.29 -3.90 -8.06
CA ARG A 90 0.15 -5.21 -8.56
C ARG A 90 -1.02 -6.20 -8.65
N GLN A 91 -1.96 -6.15 -7.70
CA GLN A 91 -3.19 -6.95 -7.76
C GLN A 91 -4.13 -6.53 -8.91
N GLN A 92 -4.10 -5.26 -9.32
CA GLN A 92 -4.93 -4.78 -10.43
C GLN A 92 -4.32 -5.11 -11.78
N SER A 93 -3.04 -4.77 -11.98
CA SER A 93 -2.27 -5.16 -13.16
C SER A 93 -0.77 -4.86 -12.99
N PRO A 94 0.12 -5.69 -13.55
CA PRO A 94 1.56 -5.42 -13.54
C PRO A 94 1.92 -4.04 -14.13
N GLN A 95 1.18 -3.61 -15.17
CA GLN A 95 1.40 -2.32 -15.82
C GLN A 95 1.08 -1.15 -14.90
N LYS A 96 -0.01 -1.22 -14.12
CA LYS A 96 -0.37 -0.15 -13.18
C LYS A 96 0.66 -0.06 -12.05
N ALA A 97 1.14 -1.19 -11.56
CA ALA A 97 2.19 -1.24 -10.56
C ALA A 97 3.50 -0.62 -11.08
N ALA A 98 3.94 -1.01 -12.28
CA ALA A 98 5.14 -0.47 -12.91
C ALA A 98 5.04 1.06 -13.13
N ALA A 99 3.89 1.54 -13.61
CA ALA A 99 3.66 2.98 -13.78
C ALA A 99 3.75 3.75 -12.44
N PHE A 100 3.19 3.18 -11.37
CA PHE A 100 3.33 3.77 -10.04
C PHE A 100 4.78 3.78 -9.57
N ILE A 101 5.50 2.66 -9.66
CA ILE A 101 6.90 2.55 -9.24
C ILE A 101 7.78 3.55 -10.00
N ALA A 102 7.55 3.71 -11.32
CA ALA A 102 8.26 4.70 -12.13
C ALA A 102 8.02 6.15 -11.65
N SER A 103 6.85 6.44 -11.09
CA SER A 103 6.51 7.76 -10.54
C SER A 103 7.14 8.05 -9.16
N LEU A 104 7.66 7.03 -8.47
CA LEU A 104 8.25 7.18 -7.14
C LEU A 104 9.64 7.84 -7.17
N SER A 105 9.93 8.61 -6.13
CA SER A 105 11.29 9.09 -5.85
C SER A 105 12.24 7.93 -5.52
N ALA A 106 13.55 8.16 -5.66
CA ALA A 106 14.57 7.14 -5.36
C ALA A 106 14.47 6.59 -3.92
N SER A 107 14.14 7.45 -2.95
CA SER A 107 13.96 7.01 -1.55
C SER A 107 12.73 6.11 -1.38
N GLN A 108 11.61 6.46 -2.04
CA GLN A 108 10.40 5.65 -2.00
C GLN A 108 10.58 4.30 -2.71
N ARG A 109 11.25 4.27 -3.87
CA ARG A 109 11.55 3.00 -4.57
C ARG A 109 12.42 2.07 -3.74
N ARG A 110 13.43 2.58 -3.04
CA ARG A 110 14.27 1.76 -2.14
C ARG A 110 13.46 1.04 -1.06
N SER A 111 12.30 1.58 -0.63
CA SER A 111 11.44 0.94 0.37
C SER A 111 10.65 -0.28 -0.16
N ILE A 112 10.57 -0.42 -1.49
CA ILE A 112 9.81 -1.45 -2.19
C ILE A 112 10.65 -2.16 -3.28
N ASP A 113 11.98 -2.14 -3.17
CA ASP A 113 12.90 -2.79 -4.12
C ASP A 113 12.57 -4.28 -4.35
N ASP A 114 12.18 -5.00 -3.29
CA ASP A 114 11.67 -6.38 -3.36
C ASP A 114 10.46 -6.53 -4.30
N ILE A 115 9.50 -5.59 -4.24
CA ILE A 115 8.31 -5.60 -5.10
C ILE A 115 8.68 -5.26 -6.54
N GLU A 116 9.56 -4.28 -6.74
CA GLU A 116 10.06 -3.89 -8.06
C GLU A 116 10.80 -5.05 -8.73
N ARG A 117 11.68 -5.75 -8.01
CA ARG A 117 12.37 -6.94 -8.51
C ARG A 117 11.42 -8.08 -8.84
N SER A 118 10.43 -8.35 -7.98
CA SER A 118 9.41 -9.37 -8.26
C SER A 118 8.71 -9.08 -9.59
N LEU A 119 8.23 -7.85 -9.78
CA LEU A 119 7.53 -7.45 -11.01
C LEU A 119 8.39 -7.59 -12.27
N GLU A 120 9.67 -7.26 -12.19
CA GLU A 120 10.59 -7.42 -13.32
C GLU A 120 10.84 -8.89 -13.64
N ASN A 121 11.04 -9.73 -12.61
CA ASN A 121 11.18 -11.17 -12.80
C ASN A 121 9.93 -11.79 -13.45
N ASP A 122 8.73 -11.42 -12.96
CA ASP A 122 7.46 -11.87 -13.52
C ASP A 122 7.33 -11.47 -15.01
N ARG A 123 7.73 -10.24 -15.34
CA ARG A 123 7.73 -9.74 -16.73
C ARG A 123 8.69 -10.53 -17.63
N LEU A 124 9.91 -10.77 -17.17
CA LEU A 124 10.91 -11.52 -17.93
C LEU A 124 10.45 -12.97 -18.17
N ALA A 125 9.85 -13.60 -17.16
CA ALA A 125 9.29 -14.94 -17.29
C ALA A 125 8.17 -14.99 -18.35
N GLN A 126 7.26 -14.01 -18.36
CA GLN A 126 6.21 -13.91 -19.39
C GLN A 126 6.77 -13.72 -20.80
N GLN A 127 7.84 -12.93 -20.94
CA GLN A 127 8.49 -12.73 -22.24
C GLN A 127 9.16 -14.01 -22.75
N ALA A 128 9.85 -14.75 -21.87
CA ALA A 128 10.48 -16.01 -22.21
C ALA A 128 9.44 -17.05 -22.68
N GLU A 129 8.34 -17.20 -21.94
CA GLU A 129 7.25 -18.12 -22.29
C GLU A 129 6.63 -17.79 -23.65
N THR A 130 6.47 -16.50 -23.95
CA THR A 130 5.92 -16.04 -25.24
C THR A 130 6.86 -16.42 -26.40
N LEU A 131 8.15 -16.16 -26.27
CA LEU A 131 9.15 -16.50 -27.31
C LEU A 131 9.27 -18.01 -27.52
N GLU A 132 9.21 -18.80 -26.44
CA GLU A 132 9.20 -20.26 -26.53
C GLU A 132 7.96 -20.79 -27.24
N SER A 133 6.78 -20.21 -26.95
CA SER A 133 5.55 -20.55 -27.63
C SER A 133 5.68 -20.26 -29.13
N GLU A 134 6.10 -19.04 -29.50
CA GLU A 134 6.32 -18.62 -30.89
C GLU A 134 7.30 -19.53 -31.64
N GLY A 135 8.41 -19.91 -31.00
CA GLY A 135 9.39 -20.84 -31.56
C GLY A 135 8.86 -22.27 -31.74
N LYS A 136 8.01 -22.75 -30.84
CA LYS A 136 7.35 -24.06 -30.94
C LYS A 136 6.29 -24.08 -32.04
N TRP A 137 5.56 -22.98 -32.27
CA TRP A 137 4.61 -22.87 -33.39
C TRP A 137 5.31 -22.83 -34.75
N ALA A 138 6.46 -22.15 -34.85
CA ALA A 138 7.24 -22.11 -36.08
C ALA A 138 7.76 -23.49 -36.51
N GLN A 139 8.10 -24.36 -35.56
CA GLN A 139 8.58 -25.73 -35.82
C GLN A 139 7.45 -26.75 -36.06
N ALA A 140 6.24 -26.50 -35.55
CA ALA A 140 5.09 -27.41 -35.70
C ALA A 140 4.36 -27.26 -37.04
N ALA A 141 4.74 -26.28 -37.87
CA ALA A 141 4.11 -25.98 -39.16
C ALA A 141 4.86 -26.54 -40.38
N GLU A 142 5.91 -27.37 -40.18
CA GLU A 142 6.66 -28.09 -41.23
C GLU A 142 6.17 -29.54 -41.44
#